data_AF-A0A2K9Z7N7-F1
#
_entry.id   AF-A0A2K9Z7N7-F1
#
_cell.length_a   1.000
_cell.length_b   1.000
_cell.length_c   1.000
_cell.angle_alpha   90.00
_cell.angle_beta   90.00
_cell.angle_gamma   90.00
#
_symmetry.space_group_name_H-M   'P 1'
#
loop_
_entity.id
_entity.type
_entity.pdbx_description
1 polymer ?
#
loop_
_entity_poly.entity_id
_entity_poly.type
_entity_poly.pdbx_seq_one_letter_code
_entity_poly.pdbx_strand_id
1 'polypeptide(L)'
;MRHAIENSFIVDGRMNDAGSVYATIHVKLDRDGQIVGVPDVKVRGGSERTRKSIADAGIRAIRRAAPFTMLPKDKYDAWKEVILNFDTSALTQ
;
A
#
# COMPACT_ATOMS: atom_id res chain seq x y z
N MET A 1 0.04 4.63 -9.87
CA MET A 1 0.44 4.41 -8.47
C MET A 1 -0.23 3.18 -7.89
N ARG A 2 -1.57 3.14 -7.79
CA ARG A 2 -2.33 1.98 -7.30
C ARG A 2 -1.87 0.64 -7.91
N HIS A 3 -1.88 0.54 -9.24
CA HIS A 3 -1.45 -0.68 -9.96
C HIS A 3 0.01 -1.12 -9.67
N ALA A 4 0.94 -0.19 -9.40
CA ALA A 4 2.32 -0.55 -9.07
C ALA A 4 2.43 -1.15 -7.66
N ILE A 5 1.60 -0.66 -6.75
CA ILE A 5 1.51 -1.16 -5.38
C ILE A 5 0.79 -2.52 -5.38
N GLU A 6 -0.32 -2.66 -6.11
CA GLU A 6 -1.07 -3.92 -6.27
C GLU A 6 -0.18 -5.05 -6.81
N ASN A 7 0.58 -4.80 -7.88
CA ASN A 7 1.52 -5.78 -8.43
C ASN A 7 2.63 -6.22 -7.46
N SER A 8 2.90 -5.42 -6.43
CA SER A 8 3.95 -5.69 -5.44
C SER A 8 3.43 -6.29 -4.13
N PHE A 9 2.10 -6.39 -3.98
CA PHE A 9 1.45 -7.00 -2.83
C PHE A 9 1.48 -8.52 -2.96
N ILE A 10 2.41 -9.17 -2.25
CA ILE A 10 2.46 -10.63 -2.10
C ILE A 10 2.02 -10.96 -0.67
N VAL A 11 0.81 -11.50 -0.53
CA VAL A 11 0.27 -12.03 0.73
C VAL A 11 0.22 -13.54 0.61
N ASP A 12 0.73 -14.27 1.61
CA ASP A 12 0.71 -15.73 1.62
C ASP A 12 -0.75 -16.23 1.65
N GLY A 13 -1.17 -16.93 0.59
CA GLY A 13 -2.52 -17.48 0.43
C GLY A 13 -2.92 -18.51 1.49
N ARG A 14 -1.99 -18.92 2.36
CA ARG A 14 -2.29 -19.75 3.54
C ARG A 14 -2.95 -18.96 4.68
N MET A 15 -3.07 -17.64 4.58
CA MET A 15 -3.75 -16.78 5.56
C MET A 15 -5.28 -16.81 5.39
N ASN A 16 -5.88 -17.99 5.47
CA ASN A 16 -7.31 -18.25 5.27
C ASN A 16 -8.24 -17.85 6.45
N ASP A 17 -7.83 -16.95 7.33
CA ASP A 17 -8.75 -16.31 8.29
C ASP A 17 -9.48 -15.13 7.63
N ALA A 18 -10.08 -15.40 6.46
CA ALA A 18 -10.66 -14.44 5.53
C ALA A 18 -11.98 -13.84 6.05
N GLY A 19 -11.89 -13.03 7.10
CA GLY A 19 -12.78 -11.87 7.19
C GLY A 19 -12.33 -10.82 6.16
N SER A 20 -13.20 -9.90 5.76
CA SER A 20 -12.83 -8.79 4.89
C SER A 20 -11.68 -7.99 5.51
N VAL A 21 -10.46 -8.15 4.97
CA VAL A 21 -9.27 -7.43 5.43
C VAL A 21 -9.06 -6.21 4.57
N TYR A 22 -9.02 -5.04 5.22
CA TYR A 22 -8.87 -3.75 4.57
C TYR A 22 -7.56 -3.11 4.99
N ALA A 23 -6.76 -2.66 4.01
CA ALA A 23 -5.53 -1.93 4.25
C ALA A 23 -5.67 -0.49 3.74
N THR A 24 -5.48 0.48 4.62
CA THR A 24 -5.36 1.89 4.29
C THR A 24 -3.89 2.27 4.33
N ILE A 25 -3.34 2.66 3.19
CA ILE A 25 -1.97 3.11 3.02
C ILE A 25 -1.97 4.62 2.88
N HIS A 26 -1.16 5.28 3.68
CA HIS A 26 -0.92 6.71 3.59
C HIS A 26 0.55 6.96 3.31
N VAL A 27 0.83 7.67 2.22
CA VAL A 27 2.19 7.98 1.79
C VAL A 27 2.29 9.45 1.38
N LYS A 28 3.40 10.07 1.77
CA LYS A 28 3.79 11.41 1.36
C LYS A 28 4.91 11.31 0.34
N LEU A 29 4.83 12.11 -0.70
CA LEU A 29 5.78 12.11 -1.80
C LEU A 29 6.36 13.51 -2.02
N ASP A 30 7.61 13.59 -2.46
CA ASP A 30 8.19 14.84 -2.98
C ASP A 30 7.92 15.00 -4.48
N ARG A 31 8.32 16.15 -5.05
CA ARG A 31 8.10 16.47 -6.48
C ARG A 31 8.81 15.53 -7.46
N ASP A 32 9.78 14.75 -6.98
CA ASP A 32 10.49 13.74 -7.77
C ASP A 32 9.90 12.34 -7.59
N GLY A 33 8.80 12.24 -6.82
CA GLY A 33 8.08 10.99 -6.57
C GLY A 33 8.77 10.11 -5.53
N GLN A 34 9.72 10.63 -4.75
CA GLN A 34 10.34 9.90 -3.65
C GLN A 34 9.42 9.91 -2.43
N ILE A 35 9.54 8.87 -1.60
CA ILE A 35 8.81 8.79 -0.33
C ILE A 35 9.42 9.77 0.65
N VAL A 36 8.58 10.64 1.21
CA VAL A 36 8.93 11.54 2.30
C VAL A 36 8.48 10.92 3.61
N GLY A 37 9.43 10.65 4.50
CA GLY A 37 9.17 10.05 5.80
C GLY A 37 8.87 8.54 5.72
N VAL A 38 8.04 8.05 6.64
CA VAL A 38 7.67 6.63 6.72
C VAL A 38 6.22 6.47 6.25
N PRO A 39 5.93 5.59 5.28
CA PRO A 39 4.55 5.27 4.92
C PRO A 39 3.80 4.66 6.10
N ASP A 40 2.57 5.11 6.31
CA ASP A 40 1.68 4.58 7.35
C ASP A 40 0.72 3.56 6.71
N VAL A 41 0.63 2.36 7.31
CA VAL A 41 -0.24 1.29 6.81
C VAL A 41 -1.11 0.81 7.96
N LYS A 42 -2.40 1.07 7.85
CA LYS A 42 -3.42 0.62 8.81
C LYS A 42 -4.19 -0.53 8.22
N VAL A 43 -4.19 -1.66 8.92
CA VAL A 43 -4.92 -2.86 8.49
C VAL A 43 -6.03 -3.15 9.49
N ARG A 44 -7.22 -3.51 9.00
CA ARG A 44 -8.39 -3.89 9.80
C ARG A 44 -8.97 -5.20 9.30
N GLY A 45 -9.66 -5.94 10.17
CA GLY A 45 -10.13 -7.31 9.89
C GLY A 45 -9.06 -8.37 10.17
N GLY A 46 -9.43 -9.63 9.96
CA GLY A 46 -8.55 -10.80 10.11
C GLY A 46 -7.89 -10.97 11.49
N SER A 47 -6.97 -11.93 11.59
CA SER A 47 -6.13 -12.12 12.78
C SER A 47 -5.06 -11.03 12.90
N GLU A 48 -4.50 -10.82 14.10
CA GLU A 48 -3.38 -9.89 14.30
C GLU A 48 -2.16 -10.26 13.45
N ARG A 49 -1.87 -11.56 13.31
CA ARG A 49 -0.81 -12.07 12.44
C ARG A 49 -1.03 -11.67 10.98
N THR A 50 -2.25 -11.81 10.49
CA THR A 50 -2.63 -11.42 9.12
C THR A 50 -2.46 -9.91 8.93
N ARG A 51 -2.97 -9.09 9.88
CA ARG A 51 -2.81 -7.63 9.83
C ARG A 51 -1.36 -7.20 9.77
N LYS A 52 -0.51 -7.77 10.63
CA LYS A 52 0.93 -7.45 10.66
C LYS A 52 1.62 -7.81 9.36
N SER A 53 1.33 -9.00 8.84
CA SER A 53 1.94 -9.48 7.59
C SER A 53 1.55 -8.61 6.39
N ILE A 54 0.29 -8.18 6.31
CA ILE A 54 -0.20 -7.27 5.25
C ILE A 54 0.39 -5.88 5.41
N ALA A 55 0.51 -5.36 6.64
CA ALA A 55 1.15 -4.06 6.88
C ALA A 55 2.60 -4.07 6.40
N ASP A 56 3.36 -5.11 6.77
CA ASP A 56 4.76 -5.27 6.34
C ASP A 56 4.88 -5.43 4.82
N ALA A 57 3.96 -6.19 4.20
CA ALA A 57 3.91 -6.34 2.75
C ALA A 57 3.63 -5.00 2.04
N GLY A 58 2.66 -4.22 2.55
CA GLY A 58 2.33 -2.91 2.01
C GLY A 58 3.50 -1.93 2.08
N ILE A 59 4.20 -1.86 3.22
CA ILE A 59 5.40 -1.01 3.36
C ILE A 59 6.47 -1.41 2.35
N ARG A 60 6.73 -2.71 2.17
CA ARG A 60 7.71 -3.19 1.16
C ARG A 60 7.27 -2.85 -0.27
N ALA A 61 5.99 -3.02 -0.60
CA ALA A 61 5.45 -2.71 -1.90
C ALA A 61 5.62 -1.22 -2.26
N ILE A 62 5.29 -0.31 -1.34
CA ILE A 62 5.43 1.14 -1.55
C ILE A 62 6.90 1.51 -1.76
N ARG A 63 7.80 0.96 -0.93
CA ARG A 63 9.24 1.23 -1.05
C ARG A 63 9.84 0.71 -2.35
N ARG A 64 9.36 -0.42 -2.86
CA ARG A 64 9.80 -0.98 -4.16
C ARG A 64 9.25 -0.20 -5.35
N ALA A 65 8.04 0.34 -5.24
CA ALA A 65 7.40 1.11 -6.30
C ALA A 65 7.93 2.55 -6.40
N ALA A 66 8.59 3.05 -5.35
CA ALA A 66 9.28 4.33 -5.40
C ALA A 66 10.61 4.23 -6.17
N PRO A 67 11.03 5.30 -6.87
CA PRO A 67 10.32 6.58 -7.02
C PRO A 67 9.14 6.52 -8.00
N PHE A 68 8.06 7.24 -7.69
CA PHE A 68 6.85 7.34 -8.52
C PHE A 68 7.01 8.36 -9.66
N THR A 69 7.99 8.15 -10.52
CA THR A 69 8.38 9.08 -11.61
C THR A 69 7.31 9.27 -12.68
N MET A 70 6.30 8.38 -12.73
CA MET A 70 5.18 8.49 -13.66
C MET A 70 4.12 9.53 -13.26
N LEU A 71 4.27 10.22 -12.11
CA LEU A 71 3.31 11.21 -11.65
C LEU A 71 3.53 12.58 -12.32
N PRO A 72 2.47 13.23 -12.84
CA PRO A 72 2.57 14.52 -13.51
C PRO A 72 3.00 15.63 -12.52
N LYS A 73 4.19 16.22 -12.72
CA LYS A 73 4.78 17.22 -11.83
C LYS A 73 3.95 18.50 -11.68
N ASP A 74 3.21 18.88 -12.72
CA ASP A 74 2.26 20.00 -12.74
C ASP A 74 1.07 19.81 -11.80
N LYS A 75 0.78 18.56 -11.38
CA LYS A 75 -0.32 18.23 -10.46
C LYS A 75 0.16 17.80 -9.08
N TYR A 76 1.34 18.24 -8.68
CA TYR A 76 1.97 17.83 -7.41
C TYR A 76 1.04 17.92 -6.20
N ASP A 77 0.27 19.01 -6.07
CA ASP A 77 -0.65 19.18 -4.94
C ASP A 77 -1.74 18.10 -4.85
N ALA A 78 -2.08 17.45 -5.96
CA ALA A 78 -3.05 16.36 -6.01
C ALA A 78 -2.48 15.00 -5.57
N TRP A 79 -1.15 14.84 -5.53
CA TRP A 79 -0.51 13.55 -5.24
C TRP A 79 0.65 13.60 -4.24
N LYS A 80 1.01 14.78 -3.71
CA LYS A 80 2.00 14.95 -2.64
C LYS A 80 1.67 14.15 -1.37
N GLU A 81 0.38 13.87 -1.16
CA GLU A 81 -0.14 13.07 -0.06
C GLU A 81 -1.24 12.17 -0.63
N VAL A 82 -1.03 10.86 -0.60
CA VAL A 82 -1.94 9.88 -1.20
C VAL A 82 -2.40 8.90 -0.13
N ILE A 83 -3.72 8.73 -0.05
CA ILE A 83 -4.37 7.71 0.77
C ILE A 83 -4.97 6.67 -0.17
N LEU A 84 -4.50 5.44 -0.07
CA LEU A 84 -4.95 4.31 -0.87
C LEU A 84 -5.63 3.29 0.04
N ASN A 85 -6.85 2.91 -0.31
CA ASN A 85 -7.58 1.84 0.37
C ASN A 85 -7.57 0.60 -0.51
N PHE A 86 -7.16 -0.52 0.06
CA PHE A 86 -7.10 -1.83 -0.56
C PHE A 86 -8.02 -2.79 0.16
N ASP A 87 -8.88 -3.46 -0.58
CA ASP A 87 -9.55 -4.66 -0.12
C ASP A 87 -8.66 -5.86 -0.44
N THR A 88 -8.05 -6.42 0.60
CA THR A 88 -7.09 -7.53 0.45
C THR A 88 -7.79 -8.89 0.39
N SER A 89 -9.11 -8.95 0.60
CA SER A 89 -9.90 -10.16 0.35
C SER A 89 -9.94 -10.53 -1.13
N ALA A 90 -9.74 -9.57 -2.03
CA ALA A 90 -9.61 -9.78 -3.47
C ALA A 90 -8.20 -10.21 -3.93
N LEU A 91 -7.20 -10.16 -3.04
CA LEU A 91 -5.80 -10.49 -3.35
C LEU A 91 -5.40 -11.90 -2.92
N THR A 92 -6.28 -12.62 -2.21
CA THR A 92 -6.14 -14.03 -1.86
C THR A 92 -6.94 -14.87 -2.88
N GLN A 93 -6.30 -15.29 -3.97
CA GLN A 93 -6.77 -16.38 -4.83
C GLN A 93 -6.01 -17.67 -4.55
#